data_AF-A0A9P2ZSG3-F1
#
_entry.id   AF-A0A9P2ZSG3-F1
#
_cell.length_a   1.000
_cell.length_b   1.000
_cell.length_c   1.000
_cell.angle_alpha   90.00
_cell.angle_beta   90.00
_cell.angle_gamma   90.00
#
_symmetry.space_group_name_H-M   'P 1'
#
loop_
_entity.id
_entity.type
_entity.pdbx_description
1 polymer ?
#
loop_
_entity_poly.entity_id
_entity_poly.type
_entity_poly.pdbx_seq_one_letter_code
_entity_poly.pdbx_strand_id
1 'polypeptide(L)'
;MATRVTKTFMQKWFPTETYPIFGIVGLAVGGATYYLWKLSQGPEVVWDRHGDWKPWDKVKQDQNLKFLSYNPDFWAARKKLASEKRVVDEI
;
A
#
# COMPACT_ATOMS: atom_id res chain seq x y z
N MET A 1 -14.22 -47.55 18.34
CA MET A 1 -12.82 -47.07 18.32
C MET A 1 -12.70 -46.03 17.21
N ALA A 2 -12.58 -44.74 17.54
CA ALA A 2 -12.34 -43.71 16.53
C ALA A 2 -10.84 -43.69 16.19
N THR A 3 -10.49 -44.14 14.99
CA THR A 3 -9.11 -44.19 14.50
C THR A 3 -8.63 -42.78 14.15
N ARG A 4 -7.69 -42.25 14.95
CA ARG A 4 -6.91 -41.04 14.61
C ARG A 4 -5.96 -41.35 13.45
N VAL A 5 -6.41 -41.13 12.23
CA VAL A 5 -5.56 -41.02 11.05
C VAL A 5 -5.69 -39.58 10.53
N THR A 6 -4.62 -39.03 9.94
CA THR A 6 -4.55 -37.78 9.15
C THR A 6 -3.83 -36.54 9.71
N LYS A 7 -2.70 -36.66 10.42
CA LYS A 7 -1.74 -35.52 10.54
C LYS A 7 -0.33 -35.79 10.02
N THR A 8 0.07 -37.05 9.91
CA THR A 8 1.44 -37.47 9.60
C THR A 8 1.92 -37.12 8.18
N PHE A 9 1.02 -37.08 7.18
CA PHE A 9 1.42 -36.78 5.79
C PHE A 9 1.76 -35.30 5.59
N MET A 10 0.96 -34.37 6.13
CA MET A 10 1.22 -32.92 6.01
C MET A 10 2.47 -32.49 6.76
N GLN A 11 2.78 -33.10 7.91
CA GLN A 11 3.99 -32.81 8.68
C GLN A 11 5.28 -33.25 7.95
N LYS A 12 5.21 -34.23 7.05
CA LYS A 12 6.37 -34.69 6.26
C LYS A 12 6.72 -33.74 5.12
N TRP A 13 5.70 -33.12 4.50
CA TRP A 13 5.89 -32.19 3.39
C TRP A 13 6.10 -30.75 3.83
N PHE A 14 5.55 -30.36 4.98
CA PHE A 14 5.74 -29.05 5.58
C PHE A 14 6.25 -29.19 7.02
N PRO A 15 7.58 -29.35 7.19
CA PRO A 15 8.21 -29.33 8.51
C PRO A 15 7.87 -28.03 9.22
N THR A 16 7.60 -28.11 10.52
CA THR A 16 7.17 -26.95 11.32
C THR A 16 8.22 -25.84 11.38
N GLU A 17 9.48 -26.18 11.15
CA GLU A 17 10.60 -25.23 11.09
C GLU A 17 10.57 -24.35 9.84
N THR A 18 9.81 -24.73 8.80
CA THR A 18 9.77 -24.01 7.52
C THR A 18 8.76 -22.86 7.52
N TYR A 19 7.77 -22.88 8.40
CA TYR A 19 6.77 -21.81 8.54
C TYR A 19 7.38 -20.40 8.73
N PRO A 20 8.36 -20.18 9.62
CA PRO A 20 8.96 -18.84 9.77
C PRO A 20 9.69 -18.37 8.51
N ILE A 21 10.32 -19.29 7.76
CA ILE A 21 11.03 -18.96 6.52
C ILE A 21 10.05 -18.47 5.46
N PHE A 22 8.96 -19.23 5.23
CA PHE A 22 7.93 -18.81 4.29
C PHE A 22 7.20 -17.54 4.73
N GLY A 23 7.03 -17.32 6.04
CA GLY A 23 6.47 -16.09 6.58
C GLY A 23 7.31 -14.87 6.22
N ILE A 24 8.61 -14.90 6.51
CA ILE A 24 9.52 -13.76 6.25
C ILE A 24 9.69 -13.53 4.74
N VAL A 25 9.91 -14.60 3.96
CA VAL A 25 10.08 -14.49 2.51
C VAL A 25 8.79 -14.00 1.84
N GLY A 26 7.63 -14.51 2.25
CA GLY A 26 6.34 -14.05 1.76
C GLY A 26 6.10 -12.58 2.06
N LEU A 27 6.43 -12.12 3.26
CA LEU A 27 6.35 -10.70 3.62
C LEU A 27 7.33 -9.85 2.81
N ALA A 28 8.55 -10.31 2.59
CA ALA A 28 9.56 -9.58 1.82
C ALA A 28 9.13 -9.41 0.35
N VAL A 29 8.73 -10.50 -0.32
CA VAL A 29 8.28 -10.46 -1.73
C VAL A 29 6.96 -9.69 -1.86
N GLY A 30 6.04 -9.89 -0.93
CA GLY A 30 4.77 -9.14 -0.89
C GLY A 30 5.00 -7.64 -0.69
N GLY A 31 5.85 -7.26 0.26
CA GLY A 31 6.21 -5.87 0.53
C GLY A 31 6.92 -5.20 -0.65
N ALA A 32 7.86 -5.89 -1.29
CA ALA A 32 8.54 -5.38 -2.48
C ALA A 32 7.57 -5.19 -3.66
N THR A 33 6.69 -6.17 -3.90
CA THR A 33 5.68 -6.09 -4.96
C THR A 33 4.69 -4.95 -4.70
N TYR A 34 4.22 -4.82 -3.46
CA TYR A 34 3.33 -3.73 -3.05
C TYR A 34 4.00 -2.36 -3.23
N TYR A 35 5.27 -2.23 -2.86
CA TYR A 35 6.01 -0.97 -3.03
C TYR A 35 6.19 -0.60 -4.50
N LEU A 36 6.54 -1.56 -5.36
CA LEU A 36 6.62 -1.37 -6.81
C LEU A 36 5.26 -0.95 -7.40
N TRP A 37 4.17 -1.58 -6.96
CA TRP A 37 2.81 -1.23 -7.38
C TRP A 37 2.38 0.18 -6.92
N LYS A 38 2.82 0.62 -5.73
CA LYS A 38 2.60 2.00 -5.29
C LYS A 38 3.40 2.99 -6.14
N LEU A 39 4.65 2.66 -6.44
CA LEU A 39 5.53 3.52 -7.23
C LEU A 39 5.04 3.64 -8.68
N SER A 40 4.47 2.57 -9.24
CA SER A 40 3.92 2.61 -10.59
C SER A 40 2.75 3.58 -10.74
N GLN A 41 2.03 3.91 -9.66
CA GLN A 41 0.90 4.84 -9.67
C GLN A 41 1.29 6.30 -9.41
N GLY A 42 2.57 6.65 -9.54
CA GLY A 42 3.04 8.04 -9.40
C GLY A 42 2.42 8.99 -10.44
N PRO A 43 2.29 10.30 -10.14
CA PRO A 43 1.79 11.32 -11.06
C PRO A 43 2.64 11.49 -12.33
N GLU A 44 3.86 10.96 -12.33
CA GLU A 44 4.79 10.93 -13.45
C GLU A 44 4.55 9.74 -14.41
N VAL A 45 3.80 8.72 -14.00
CA VAL A 45 3.61 7.48 -14.78
C VAL A 45 2.23 7.45 -15.42
N VAL A 46 2.18 7.44 -16.75
CA VAL A 46 0.94 7.36 -17.53
C VAL A 46 0.69 5.91 -17.96
N TRP A 47 -0.25 5.24 -17.29
CA TRP A 47 -0.70 3.88 -17.65
C TRP A 47 -1.76 3.86 -18.76
N ASP A 48 -2.70 4.79 -18.68
CA ASP A 48 -3.78 4.94 -19.66
C ASP A 48 -3.50 6.17 -20.53
N ARG A 49 -3.41 5.97 -21.85
CA ARG A 49 -3.16 7.03 -22.84
C ARG A 49 -4.42 7.40 -23.64
N HIS A 50 -5.54 6.71 -23.41
CA HIS A 50 -6.76 6.90 -24.19
C HIS A 50 -7.91 7.42 -23.33
N GLY A 51 -7.92 7.12 -22.03
CA GLY A 51 -8.84 7.69 -21.05
C GLY A 51 -8.18 8.75 -20.19
N ASP A 52 -8.04 8.46 -18.90
CA ASP A 52 -7.56 9.39 -17.88
C ASP A 52 -6.03 9.52 -17.91
N TRP A 53 -5.55 10.28 -18.90
CA TRP A 53 -4.14 10.42 -19.26
C TRP A 53 -3.36 11.41 -18.39
N LYS A 54 -4.00 12.07 -17.42
CA LYS A 54 -3.42 13.18 -16.62
C LYS A 54 -3.22 12.79 -15.15
N PRO A 55 -2.31 11.86 -14.84
CA PRO A 55 -2.11 11.39 -13.46
C PRO A 55 -1.68 12.49 -12.48
N TRP A 56 -1.05 13.58 -12.95
CA TRP A 56 -0.73 14.75 -12.13
C TRP A 56 -1.94 15.50 -11.59
N ASP A 57 -3.11 15.38 -12.23
CA ASP A 57 -4.35 16.04 -11.78
C ASP A 57 -4.97 15.35 -10.55
N LYS A 58 -4.59 14.10 -10.29
CA LYS A 58 -5.07 13.32 -9.14
C LYS A 58 -4.44 13.76 -7.82
N VAL A 59 -3.32 14.48 -7.87
CA VAL A 59 -2.58 14.91 -6.69
C VAL A 59 -2.99 16.32 -6.33
N LYS A 60 -3.69 16.44 -5.20
CA LYS A 60 -4.07 17.75 -4.65
C LYS A 60 -2.91 18.39 -3.91
N GLN A 61 -2.92 19.72 -3.87
CA GLN A 61 -1.88 20.54 -3.24
C GLN A 61 -1.70 20.28 -1.73
N ASP A 62 -2.73 19.76 -1.04
CA ASP A 62 -2.70 19.39 0.37
C ASP A 62 -2.16 17.97 0.65
N GLN A 63 -1.82 17.20 -0.39
CA GLN A 63 -1.38 15.82 -0.29
C GLN A 63 0.13 15.68 -0.48
N ASN A 64 0.75 14.80 0.31
CA ASN A 64 2.16 14.48 0.18
C ASN A 64 2.33 13.18 -0.63
N LEU A 65 3.13 13.25 -1.69
CA LEU A 65 3.46 12.10 -2.54
C LEU A 65 4.58 11.20 -1.95
N LYS A 66 5.41 11.78 -1.09
CA LYS A 66 6.54 11.10 -0.47
C LYS A 66 6.02 10.06 0.50
N PHE A 67 6.73 8.92 0.54
CA PHE A 67 6.40 7.84 1.46
C PHE A 67 6.53 8.28 2.93
N LEU A 68 7.50 9.16 3.22
CA LEU A 68 7.71 9.74 4.54
C LEU A 68 7.88 11.26 4.42
N SER A 69 7.24 12.00 5.33
CA SER A 69 7.48 13.43 5.52
C SER A 69 8.28 13.65 6.79
N TYR A 70 9.37 14.41 6.69
CA TYR A 70 10.12 14.85 7.86
C TYR A 70 9.41 15.98 8.64
N ASN A 71 8.50 16.71 7.97
CA ASN A 71 7.71 17.78 8.59
C ASN A 71 6.22 17.41 8.51
N PRO A 72 5.65 16.72 9.51
CA PRO A 72 4.23 16.35 9.52
C PRO A 72 3.31 17.55 9.76
N ASP A 73 3.73 18.51 10.58
CA ASP A 73 2.92 19.67 10.97
C ASP A 73 2.57 20.56 9.79
N PHE A 74 3.51 20.74 8.85
CA PHE A 74 3.26 21.46 7.60
C PHE A 74 2.10 20.86 6.80
N TRP A 75 2.05 19.53 6.65
CA TRP A 75 0.98 18.89 5.90
C TRP A 75 -0.35 18.87 6.66
N ALA A 76 -0.30 18.79 7.98
CA ALA A 76 -1.50 18.94 8.82
C ALA A 76 -2.12 20.33 8.65
N ALA A 77 -1.30 21.39 8.63
CA ALA A 77 -1.78 22.76 8.39
C ALA A 77 -2.40 22.91 7.00
N ARG A 78 -1.78 22.37 5.93
CA ARG A 78 -2.35 22.43 4.58
C ARG A 78 -3.68 21.70 4.44
N LYS A 79 -3.85 20.57 5.12
CA LYS A 79 -5.13 19.84 5.15
C LYS A 79 -6.25 20.68 5.78
N LYS A 80 -5.96 21.38 6.89
CA LYS A 80 -6.91 22.29 7.55
C LYS A 80 -7.30 23.46 6.65
N LEU A 81 -6.32 24.09 6.00
CA LEU A 81 -6.57 25.18 5.05
C LEU A 81 -7.42 24.71 3.86
N ALA A 82 -7.18 23.50 3.36
CA ALA A 82 -7.95 22.92 2.26
C ALA A 82 -9.38 22.56 2.67
N SER A 83 -9.64 22.15 3.92
CA SER A 83 -11.00 21.96 4.41
C SER A 83 -11.72 23.29 4.61
N GLU A 84 -11.05 24.29 5.15
CA GLU A 84 -11.64 25.62 5.38
C GLU A 84 -12.03 26.30 4.06
N LYS A 85 -11.15 26.29 3.06
CA LYS A 85 -11.47 26.81 1.72
C LYS A 85 -12.71 26.15 1.11
N ARG A 86 -12.84 24.83 1.24
CA ARG A 86 -14.04 24.12 0.73
C ARG A 86 -15.32 24.59 1.41
N VAL A 87 -15.29 24.76 2.73
CA VAL A 87 -16.45 25.25 3.48
C VAL A 87 -16.82 26.67 3.05
N VAL A 88 -15.83 27.54 2.81
CA VAL A 88 -16.08 28.90 2.31
C VAL A 88 -16.66 28.90 0.90
N ASP A 89 -16.17 28.03 0.01
CA ASP A 89 -16.66 27.91 -1.37
C ASP A 89 -18.09 27.32 -1.44
N GLU A 90 -18.54 26.64 -0.38
CA GLU A 90 -19.86 25.99 -0.27
C GLU A 90 -20.94 26.89 0.36
N ILE A 91 -20.59 28.07 0.91
CA ILE A 91 -21.49 29.06 1.52
C ILE A 91 -21.87 30.13 0.50
#